data_AF-A0A538LQI2-F1
#
_entry.id   AF-A0A538LQI2-F1
#
_cell.length_a   1.000
_cell.length_b   1.000
_cell.length_c   1.000
_cell.angle_alpha   90.00
_cell.angle_beta   90.00
_cell.angle_gamma   90.00
#
_symmetry.space_group_name_H-M   'P 1'
#
loop_
_entity.id
_entity.type
_entity.pdbx_description
1 polymer ?
#
loop_
_entity_poly.entity_id
_entity_poly.type
_entity_poly.pdbx_seq_one_letter_code
_entity_poly.pdbx_strand_id
1 'polypeptide(L)'
;MGAQEHVRRRIEELLEAPTSGEAAPSLASMEATLTEGYAEALALEAERSRATDELVSLATRLTHAEVELGTLRSLLDRLHARTRALRRAS
;
A
#
# COMPACT_ATOMS: atom_id res chain seq x y z
N MET A 1 -19.80 -11.99 7.83
CA MET A 1 -19.47 -11.95 6.39
C MET A 1 -18.98 -10.57 6.05
N GLY A 2 -17.86 -10.43 5.33
CA GLY A 2 -17.39 -9.13 4.84
C GLY A 2 -18.21 -8.61 3.65
N ALA A 3 -18.20 -7.30 3.41
CA ALA A 3 -18.90 -6.67 2.29
C ALA A 3 -18.46 -7.24 0.93
N GLN A 4 -17.16 -7.46 0.76
CA GLN A 4 -16.56 -8.04 -0.45
C GLN A 4 -17.10 -9.43 -0.81
N GLU A 5 -17.24 -10.27 0.20
CA GLU A 5 -17.80 -11.61 0.04
C GLU A 5 -19.30 -11.54 -0.31
N HIS A 6 -19.99 -10.50 0.18
CA HIS A 6 -21.39 -10.26 -0.15
C HIS A 6 -21.60 -9.83 -1.59
N VAL A 7 -20.82 -8.86 -2.08
CA VAL A 7 -20.89 -8.40 -3.47
C VAL A 7 -20.48 -9.50 -4.43
N ARG A 8 -19.40 -10.25 -4.13
CA ARG A 8 -18.96 -11.37 -5.00
C ARG A 8 -20.06 -12.39 -5.21
N ARG A 9 -20.67 -12.87 -4.13
CA ARG A 9 -21.76 -13.85 -4.22
C ARG A 9 -22.95 -13.29 -5.00
N ARG A 10 -23.27 -12.01 -4.83
CA ARG A 10 -24.35 -11.34 -5.57
C ARG A 10 -24.07 -11.31 -7.08
N ILE A 11 -22.81 -11.08 -7.47
CA ILE A 11 -22.38 -11.14 -8.87
C ILE A 11 -22.50 -12.58 -9.40
N GLU A 12 -22.05 -13.57 -8.64
CA GLU A 12 -22.17 -14.99 -9.00
C GLU A 12 -23.65 -15.38 -9.19
N GLU A 13 -24.53 -15.01 -8.26
CA GLU A 13 -25.99 -15.21 -8.34
C GLU A 13 -26.58 -14.56 -9.62
N LEU A 14 -26.15 -13.34 -9.97
CA LEU A 14 -26.62 -12.65 -11.18
C LEU A 14 -26.13 -13.29 -12.47
N LEU A 15 -24.91 -13.86 -12.47
CA LEU A 15 -24.33 -14.53 -13.63
C LEU A 15 -24.94 -15.93 -13.86
N GLU A 16 -25.37 -16.60 -12.80
CA GLU A 16 -26.08 -17.88 -12.88
C GLU A 16 -27.56 -17.72 -13.27
N ALA A 17 -28.12 -16.52 -13.12
CA ALA A 17 -29.52 -16.26 -13.40
C ALA A 17 -29.84 -16.30 -14.92
N PRO A 18 -31.07 -16.69 -15.30
CA PRO A 18 -31.48 -16.70 -16.71
C PRO A 18 -31.42 -15.30 -17.35
N THR A 19 -31.03 -15.23 -18.61
CA THR A 19 -30.93 -13.95 -19.35
C THR A 19 -32.28 -13.35 -19.74
N SER A 20 -33.36 -14.12 -19.65
CA SER A 20 -34.71 -13.70 -20.05
C SER A 20 -35.79 -14.50 -19.33
N GLY A 21 -37.00 -13.93 -19.26
CA GLY A 21 -38.15 -14.54 -18.58
C GLY A 21 -38.36 -13.94 -17.19
N GLU A 22 -39.37 -14.44 -16.49
CA GLU A 22 -39.83 -13.89 -15.21
C GLU A 22 -38.80 -14.04 -14.07
N ALA A 23 -37.87 -14.99 -14.22
CA ALA A 23 -36.76 -15.23 -13.29
C ALA A 23 -35.47 -14.46 -13.66
N ALA A 24 -35.47 -13.67 -14.75
CA ALA A 24 -34.30 -12.90 -15.14
C ALA A 24 -34.09 -11.71 -14.19
N PRO A 25 -32.83 -11.38 -13.84
CA PRO A 25 -32.55 -10.24 -13.00
C PRO A 25 -32.93 -8.94 -13.72
N SER A 26 -33.46 -7.98 -12.96
CA SER A 26 -33.76 -6.66 -13.50
C SER A 26 -32.47 -5.87 -13.74
N LEU A 27 -32.49 -4.99 -14.75
CA LEU A 27 -31.38 -4.08 -15.01
C LEU A 27 -31.01 -3.26 -13.77
N ALA A 28 -32.01 -2.73 -13.05
CA ALA A 28 -31.79 -1.97 -11.83
C ALA A 28 -31.06 -2.79 -10.74
N SER A 29 -31.35 -4.09 -10.60
CA SER A 29 -30.63 -4.95 -9.67
C SER A 29 -29.18 -5.15 -10.09
N MET A 30 -28.93 -5.32 -11.39
CA MET A 30 -27.57 -5.46 -11.92
C MET A 30 -26.77 -4.18 -11.71
N GLU A 31 -27.34 -3.03 -12.03
CA GLU A 31 -26.71 -1.71 -11.85
C GLU A 31 -26.38 -1.44 -10.38
N ALA A 32 -27.27 -1.79 -9.45
CA ALA A 32 -27.04 -1.64 -8.02
C ALA A 32 -25.85 -2.49 -7.56
N THR A 33 -25.80 -3.77 -7.94
CA THR A 33 -24.69 -4.67 -7.59
C THR A 33 -23.36 -4.22 -8.20
N LEU A 34 -23.37 -3.77 -9.45
CA LEU A 34 -22.17 -3.23 -10.09
C LEU A 34 -21.70 -1.94 -9.41
N THR A 35 -22.62 -1.04 -9.06
CA THR A 35 -22.29 0.21 -8.36
C THR A 35 -21.64 -0.07 -7.00
N GLU A 36 -22.22 -0.99 -6.23
CA GLU A 36 -21.65 -1.42 -4.94
C GLU A 36 -20.25 -2.02 -5.12
N GLY A 37 -20.07 -2.92 -6.10
CA GLY A 37 -18.78 -3.51 -6.39
C GLY A 37 -17.72 -2.52 -6.87
N TYR A 38 -18.10 -1.53 -7.68
CA TYR A 38 -17.18 -0.47 -8.10
C TYR A 38 -16.78 0.44 -6.94
N ALA A 39 -17.72 0.79 -6.06
CA ALA A 39 -17.42 1.59 -4.88
C ALA A 39 -16.42 0.88 -3.97
N GLU A 40 -16.59 -0.43 -3.78
CA GLU A 40 -15.67 -1.25 -3.00
C GLU A 40 -14.29 -1.38 -3.67
N ALA A 41 -14.24 -1.63 -4.98
CA ALA A 41 -12.99 -1.68 -5.72
C ALA A 41 -12.21 -0.35 -5.62
N LEU A 42 -12.90 0.78 -5.69
CA LEU A 42 -12.29 2.10 -5.53
C LEU A 42 -11.78 2.32 -4.10
N ALA A 43 -12.49 1.83 -3.08
CA ALA A 43 -12.04 1.92 -1.69
C ALA A 43 -10.75 1.11 -1.47
N LEU A 44 -10.67 -0.10 -2.02
CA LEU A 44 -9.46 -0.94 -1.97
C LEU A 44 -8.29 -0.31 -2.72
N GLU A 45 -8.55 0.29 -3.89
CA GLU A 45 -7.56 1.03 -4.66
C GLU A 45 -6.99 2.21 -3.84
N ALA A 46 -7.86 2.99 -3.21
CA ALA A 46 -7.44 4.10 -2.36
C ALA A 46 -6.59 3.63 -1.18
N GLU A 47 -6.94 2.50 -0.56
CA GLU A 47 -6.16 1.94 0.54
C GLU A 47 -4.79 1.42 0.08
N ARG A 48 -4.75 0.75 -1.08
CA ARG A 48 -3.47 0.35 -1.70
C ARG A 48 -2.59 1.55 -1.99
N SER A 49 -3.17 2.65 -2.48
CA SER A 49 -2.42 3.89 -2.75
C SER A 49 -1.81 4.45 -1.47
N ARG A 50 -2.60 4.56 -0.38
CA ARG A 50 -2.09 5.05 0.92
C ARG A 50 -0.95 4.19 1.45
N ALA A 51 -1.10 2.86 1.42
CA ALA A 51 -0.05 1.94 1.85
C ALA A 51 1.22 2.09 1.00
N THR A 52 1.07 2.32 -0.31
CA THR A 52 2.21 2.55 -1.22
C THR A 52 2.92 3.86 -0.86
N ASP A 53 2.18 4.93 -0.62
CA ASP A 53 2.74 6.24 -0.22
C ASP A 53 3.50 6.15 1.10
N GLU A 54 2.96 5.41 2.08
CA GLU A 54 3.63 5.15 3.36
C GLU A 54 4.95 4.39 3.17
N LEU A 55 4.97 3.36 2.32
CA LEU A 55 6.19 2.60 2.01
C LEU A 55 7.25 3.48 1.34
N VAL A 56 6.85 4.33 0.39
CA VAL A 56 7.76 5.28 -0.26
C VAL A 56 8.34 6.28 0.74
N SER A 57 7.52 6.79 1.65
CA SER A 57 7.94 7.68 2.73
C SER A 57 8.95 7.00 3.67
N LEU A 58 8.68 5.76 4.07
CA LEU A 58 9.59 4.97 4.91
C LEU A 58 10.92 4.68 4.20
N ALA A 59 10.90 4.29 2.92
CA ALA A 59 12.11 4.03 2.14
C ALA A 59 12.97 5.30 2.00
N THR A 60 12.33 6.45 1.80
CA THR A 60 13.01 7.75 1.73
C THR A 60 13.72 8.08 3.05
N ARG A 61 13.02 7.91 4.18
CA ARG A 61 13.58 8.15 5.52
C ARG A 61 14.73 7.20 5.84
N LEU A 62 14.62 5.94 5.46
CA LEU A 62 15.67 4.94 5.65
C LEU A 62 16.94 5.34 4.86
N THR A 63 16.78 5.70 3.59
CA THR A 63 17.88 6.15 2.73
C THR A 63 18.58 7.38 3.34
N HIS A 64 17.81 8.34 3.87
CA HIS A 64 18.38 9.51 4.53
C HIS A 64 19.18 9.14 5.79
N ALA A 65 18.63 8.27 6.64
CA ALA A 65 19.32 7.80 7.83
C ALA A 65 20.62 7.06 7.50
N GLU A 66 20.66 6.27 6.43
CA GLU A 66 21.88 5.60 5.96
C GLU A 66 22.98 6.61 5.57
N VAL A 67 22.61 7.69 4.88
CA VAL A 67 23.53 8.77 4.52
C VAL A 67 24.08 9.49 5.77
N GLU A 68 23.21 9.81 6.73
CA GLU A 68 23.61 10.42 8.00
C GLU A 68 24.58 9.52 8.78
N LEU A 69 24.28 8.22 8.88
CA LEU A 69 25.15 7.24 9.53
C LEU A 69 26.52 7.14 8.84
N GLY A 70 26.54 7.12 7.50
CA GLY A 70 27.78 7.16 6.72
C GLY A 70 28.62 8.41 7.00
N THR A 71 27.95 9.55 7.13
CA THR A 71 28.58 10.84 7.47
C THR A 71 29.17 10.81 8.87
N LEU A 72 28.40 10.34 9.87
CA LEU A 72 28.84 10.22 11.26
C LEU A 72 30.05 9.28 11.37
N ARG A 73 30.01 8.12 10.70
CA ARG A 73 31.14 7.18 10.68
C ARG A 73 32.40 7.83 10.12
N SER A 74 32.27 8.55 9.01
CA SER A 74 33.40 9.28 8.39
C SER A 74 33.96 10.38 9.29
N LEU A 75 33.13 11.04 10.11
CA LEU A 75 33.58 12.01 11.11
C LEU A 75 34.32 11.33 12.26
N LEU A 76 33.79 10.23 12.77
CA LEU A 76 34.41 9.45 13.85
C LEU A 76 35.77 8.89 13.43
N ASP A 77 35.89 8.37 12.20
CA ASP A 77 37.17 7.88 11.67
C ASP A 77 38.23 8.98 11.62
N ARG A 78 37.84 10.19 11.17
CA ARG A 78 38.73 11.36 11.15
C ARG A 78 39.14 11.78 12.56
N LEU A 79 38.20 11.80 13.51
CA LEU A 79 38.49 12.12 14.90
C LEU A 79 39.45 11.11 15.53
N HIS A 80 39.24 9.80 15.30
CA HIS A 80 40.15 8.75 15.75
C HIS A 80 41.54 8.87 15.13
N ALA A 81 41.64 9.19 13.84
CA ALA A 81 42.94 9.42 13.20
C ALA A 81 43.68 10.59 13.85
N ARG A 82 42.98 11.70 14.11
CA ARG A 82 43.55 12.88 14.78
C ARG A 82 44.02 12.56 16.20
N THR A 83 43.20 11.89 17.00
CA THR A 83 43.59 11.48 18.38
C THR A 83 44.83 10.58 18.37
N ARG A 84 44.94 9.65 17.42
CA ARG A 84 46.14 8.82 17.26
C ARG A 84 47.38 9.62 16.88
N ALA A 85 47.25 10.61 16.00
CA ALA A 85 48.38 11.47 15.62
C ALA A 85 48.90 12.29 16.83
N LEU A 86 48.00 12.87 17.63
CA LEU A 86 48.36 13.61 18.83
C LEU A 86 49.09 12.74 19.86
N ARG A 87 48.62 11.51 20.08
CA ARG A 87 49.26 10.55 21.00
C ARG A 87 50.66 10.11 20.56
N ARG A 88 50.96 10.15 19.26
CA ARG A 88 52.31 9.83 18.73
C ARG A 88 53.29 11.00 18.82
N ALA A 89 52.77 12.22 18.94
CA ALA A 89 53.56 13.44 19.04
C ALA A 89 53.82 13.87 20.49
N SER A 90 53.23 13.17 21.46
CA SER A 90 53.46 13.31 22.91
C SER A 90 54.41 12.22 23.39
#